data_AF-A0A7G6KN60-F1
#
_entry.id   AF-A0A7G6KN60-F1
#
_cell.length_a   1.000
_cell.length_b   1.000
_cell.length_c   1.000
_cell.angle_alpha   90.00
_cell.angle_beta   90.00
_cell.angle_gamma   90.00
#
_symmetry.space_group_name_H-M   'P 1'
#
loop_
_entity.id
_entity.type
_entity.pdbx_description
1 polymer ?
#
loop_
_entity_poly.entity_id
_entity_poly.type
_entity_poly.pdbx_seq_one_letter_code
_entity_poly.pdbx_strand_id
1 'polypeptide(L)' 'TRIIFLLLAVLLFFFHAAPGHGQQYHDCKDRGGDCILHDTCLSSGEVIYAPCPRWLICCRRLR' A
#
# COMPACT_ATOMS: atom_id res chain seq x y z
N THR A 1 -16.75 -30.06 17.72
CA THR A 1 -17.31 -28.96 16.90
C THR A 1 -16.82 -27.58 17.34
N ARG A 2 -16.93 -27.17 18.62
CA ARG A 2 -16.50 -25.83 19.10
C ARG A 2 -15.04 -25.46 18.81
N ILE A 3 -14.12 -26.43 18.92
CA ILE A 3 -12.68 -26.24 18.67
C ILE A 3 -12.39 -25.91 17.18
N ILE A 4 -13.16 -26.49 16.27
CA ILE A 4 -13.00 -26.28 14.82
C ILE A 4 -13.35 -24.83 14.47
N PHE A 5 -14.40 -24.27 15.08
CA PHE A 5 -14.78 -22.87 14.89
C PHE A 5 -13.72 -21.90 15.43
N LEU A 6 -13.08 -22.22 16.54
CA LEU A 6 -12.00 -21.40 17.10
C LEU A 6 -10.77 -21.41 16.19
N LEU A 7 -10.36 -22.58 15.70
CA LEU A 7 -9.27 -22.70 14.73
C LEU A 7 -9.55 -21.94 13.44
N LEU A 8 -10.78 -22.01 12.93
CA LEU A 8 -11.20 -21.28 11.74
C LEU A 8 -11.16 -19.76 11.95
N ALA A 9 -11.63 -19.27 13.10
CA ALA A 9 -11.62 -17.85 13.43
C ALA A 9 -10.19 -17.31 13.55
N VAL A 10 -9.28 -18.07 14.15
CA VAL A 10 -7.86 -17.70 14.26
C VAL A 10 -7.21 -17.66 12.88
N LEU A 11 -7.44 -18.66 12.02
CA LEU A 11 -6.96 -18.66 10.63
C LEU A 11 -7.47 -17.43 9.87
N LEU A 12 -8.78 -17.14 9.93
CA LEU A 12 -9.38 -15.99 9.27
C LEU A 12 -8.81 -14.65 9.78
N PHE A 13 -8.49 -14.58 11.08
CA PHE A 13 -7.84 -13.41 11.67
C PHE A 13 -6.42 -13.22 11.13
N PHE A 14 -5.62 -14.29 11.02
CA PHE A 14 -4.30 -14.23 10.39
C PHE A 14 -4.35 -13.87 8.90
N PHE A 15 -5.37 -14.33 8.17
CA PHE A 15 -5.58 -13.96 6.77
C PHE A 15 -6.02 -12.50 6.60
N HIS A 16 -6.86 -11.96 7.50
CA HIS A 16 -7.25 -10.54 7.46
C HIS A 16 -6.15 -9.60 7.96
N ALA A 17 -5.33 -10.06 8.90
CA ALA A 17 -4.23 -9.28 9.46
C ALA A 17 -3.00 -9.19 8.55
N ALA A 18 -3.02 -9.78 7.34
CA ALA A 18 -1.98 -9.57 6.33
C ALA A 18 -2.13 -8.16 5.73
N PRO A 19 -1.41 -7.14 6.22
CA PRO A 19 -1.57 -5.75 5.81
C PRO A 19 -0.66 -5.56 4.60
N GLY A 20 -0.98 -6.22 3.48
CA GLY A 20 0.01 -6.37 2.40
C GLY A 20 0.04 -5.21 1.40
N HIS A 21 -1.12 -4.62 1.10
CA HIS A 21 -1.26 -3.80 -0.11
C HIS A 21 -1.90 -2.42 0.11
N GLY A 22 -2.87 -2.30 1.03
CA GLY A 22 -3.54 -1.02 1.28
C GLY A 22 -2.67 0.00 2.03
N GLN A 23 -1.80 -0.47 2.91
CA GLN A 23 -1.03 0.40 3.81
C GLN A 23 0.07 1.19 3.09
N GLN A 24 0.65 0.62 2.01
CA GLN A 24 1.65 1.27 1.17
C GLN A 24 1.07 2.48 0.42
N TYR A 25 -0.12 2.30 -0.17
CA TYR A 25 -0.80 3.38 -0.88
C TYR A 25 -1.17 4.54 0.07
N HIS A 26 -1.57 4.24 1.30
CA HIS A 26 -1.90 5.25 2.31
C HIS A 26 -0.70 6.12 2.71
N ASP A 27 0.48 5.53 2.95
CA ASP A 27 1.67 6.29 3.35
C ASP A 27 2.11 7.30 2.27
N CYS A 28 2.07 6.90 0.99
CA CYS A 28 2.35 7.82 -0.11
C CYS A 28 1.34 8.98 -0.18
N LYS A 29 0.05 8.66 0.01
CA LYS A 29 -1.04 9.63 -0.05
C LYS A 29 -1.01 10.62 1.12
N ASP A 30 -0.68 10.15 2.32
CA ASP A 30 -0.53 11.00 3.51
C ASP A 30 0.61 12.02 3.37
N ARG A 31 1.64 11.69 2.55
CA ARG A 31 2.73 12.61 2.17
C ARG A 31 2.36 13.56 1.02
N GLY A 32 1.12 13.52 0.55
CA GLY A 32 0.62 14.37 -0.54
C GLY A 32 1.08 13.92 -1.93
N GLY A 33 1.45 12.64 -2.09
CA GLY A 33 1.78 12.03 -3.38
C GLY A 33 0.75 11.01 -3.84
N ASP A 34 0.97 10.44 -5.02
CA ASP A 34 0.24 9.31 -5.57
C ASP A 34 1.22 8.25 -6.09
N CYS A 35 0.87 6.97 -5.93
CA CYS A 35 1.64 5.86 -6.48
C CYS A 35 1.43 5.76 -8.00
N ILE A 36 2.42 6.15 -8.80
CA ILE A 36 2.37 6.16 -10.27
C ILE A 36 3.62 5.50 -10.87
N LEU A 37 3.62 5.29 -12.19
CA LEU A 37 4.79 4.77 -12.90
C LEU A 37 5.95 5.77 -12.86
N HIS A 38 7.17 5.28 -12.71
CA HIS A 38 8.38 6.10 -12.61
C HIS A 38 8.50 7.12 -13.76
N ASP A 39 8.28 6.67 -15.01
CA ASP A 39 8.37 7.52 -16.20
C ASP A 39 7.36 8.68 -16.20
N THR A 40 6.22 8.50 -15.54
CA THR A 40 5.19 9.55 -15.44
C THR A 40 5.51 10.60 -14.39
N CYS A 41 6.35 10.28 -13.40
CA CYS A 41 6.71 11.21 -12.34
C CYS A 41 7.83 12.18 -12.76
N LEU A 42 8.84 11.66 -13.48
CA LEU A 42 10.02 12.43 -13.91
C LEU A 42 9.69 13.67 -14.75
N SER A 43 8.56 13.66 -15.46
CA SER A 43 8.16 14.75 -16.34
C SER A 43 7.41 15.90 -15.65
N SER A 44 6.82 15.68 -14.47
CA SER A 44 5.84 16.62 -13.89
C SER A 44 5.75 16.61 -12.36
N GLY A 45 6.71 16.01 -11.67
CA GLY A 45 6.66 15.88 -10.23
C GLY A 45 7.98 15.57 -9.56
N GLU A 46 7.88 15.36 -8.26
CA GLU A 46 8.96 15.02 -7.34
C GLU A 46 8.75 13.61 -6.80
N VAL A 47 9.79 12.79 -6.83
CA VAL A 47 9.75 11.43 -6.27
C VAL A 47 9.88 11.52 -4.75
N ILE A 48 8.89 11.00 -4.03
CA ILE A 48 8.92 10.89 -2.57
C ILE A 48 9.39 9.49 -2.21
N TYR A 49 10.29 9.40 -1.22
CA TYR A 49 10.70 8.12 -0.66
C TYR A 49 9.59 7.57 0.26
N ALA A 50 8.63 6.86 -0.34
CA ALA A 50 7.56 6.14 0.34
C ALA A 50 7.24 4.83 -0.39
N PRO A 51 6.87 3.76 0.34
CA PRO A 51 6.59 2.46 -0.25
C PRO A 51 5.30 2.49 -1.07
N CYS A 52 5.37 2.05 -2.33
CA CYS A 52 4.21 1.86 -3.21
C CYS A 52 4.14 0.41 -3.68
N PRO A 53 2.94 -0.11 -3.98
CA PRO A 53 2.79 -1.48 -4.45
C PRO A 53 3.38 -1.66 -5.86
N ARG A 54 4.10 -2.77 -6.07
CA ARG A 54 4.71 -3.17 -7.37
C ARG A 54 5.77 -2.18 -7.87
N TRP A 55 5.89 -2.02 -9.20
CA TRP A 55 6.81 -1.13 -9.93
C TRP A 55 6.38 0.35 -9.92
N LEU A 56 5.54 0.74 -8.95
CA LEU A 56 5.07 2.11 -8.79
C LEU A 56 5.97 2.84 -7.79
N ILE A 57 6.12 4.14 -7.99
CA ILE A 57 6.82 5.03 -7.07
C ILE A 57 5.84 6.07 -6.53
N CYS A 58 6.12 6.56 -5.33
CA CYS A 58 5.36 7.67 -4.78
C CYS A 58 5.81 8.97 -5.46
N CYS A 59 4.89 9.64 -6.14
CA CYS A 59 5.17 10.88 -6.86
C CYS A 59 4.24 12.00 -6.40
N ARG A 60 4.80 13.18 -6.15
CA ARG A 60 4.03 14.40 -5.92
C ARG A 60 4.12 15.31 -7.12
N ARG A 61 2.97 15.63 -7.73
CA ARG A 61 2.91 16.64 -8.80
C ARG A 61 3.17 18.03 -8.23
N LEU A 62 4.12 18.73 -8.83
CA LEU A 62 4.37 20.14 -8.55
C LEU A 62 3.44 20.93 -9.50
N ARG A 63 2.42 21.58 -8.93
CA ARG A 63 1.51 22.45 -9.70
C ARG A 63 2.20 23.72 -10.15
#